data_AF-A0A7W9ARR1-F1
#
_entry.id   AF-A0A7W9ARR1-F1
#
_cell.length_a   1.000
_cell.length_b   1.000
_cell.length_c   1.000
_cell.angle_alpha   90.00
_cell.angle_beta   90.00
_cell.angle_gamma   90.00
#
_symmetry.space_group_name_H-M   'P 1'
#
loop_
_entity.id
_entity.type
_entity.pdbx_description
1 polymer ?
#
loop_
_entity_poly.entity_id
_entity_poly.type
_entity_poly.pdbx_seq_one_letter_code
_entity_poly.pdbx_strand_id
1 'polypeptide(L)'
;MPLPFFKPLLAGATFSERLIACLGAGVGIALTYLAGTLAPHGTLPAIVAPLGASAVLVFAVPASPLAQPWPVIGGNTISALVGIAVWRLLPDPAVAAGLAVAAAILVMSLLRCLHPPGGAAALTAVIGGAAVHGAGFDFALVPVALNSVTLVVAGLAFHRLTRRSYPHRPVPAPKSASGILPTDIDAALEEMHESFDIAREDLDQLIARAQAHAAQR
;
A
#
# COMPACT_ATOMS: atom_id res chain seq x y z
N MET A 1 -14.43 6.51 -36.82
CA MET A 1 -14.55 6.72 -35.37
C MET A 1 -13.17 7.06 -34.82
N PRO A 2 -12.95 8.21 -34.16
CA PRO A 2 -11.68 8.43 -33.48
C PRO A 2 -11.61 7.44 -32.32
N LEU A 3 -10.51 6.68 -32.25
CA LEU A 3 -10.23 5.81 -31.10
C LEU A 3 -10.22 6.70 -29.83
N PRO A 4 -10.88 6.31 -28.74
CA PRO A 4 -10.78 7.04 -27.49
C PRO A 4 -9.31 7.02 -27.06
N PHE A 5 -8.63 8.15 -27.22
CA PHE A 5 -7.29 8.34 -26.67
C PHE A 5 -7.37 8.01 -25.18
N PHE A 6 -6.50 7.10 -24.72
CA PHE A 6 -6.31 6.81 -23.30
C PHE A 6 -6.07 8.15 -22.58
N LYS A 7 -7.02 8.56 -21.73
CA LYS A 7 -6.91 9.76 -20.89
C LYS A 7 -6.48 9.30 -19.50
N PRO A 8 -5.17 9.22 -19.20
CA PRO A 8 -4.73 8.77 -17.90
C PRO A 8 -5.31 9.68 -16.82
N LEU A 9 -6.03 9.10 -15.87
CA LEU A 9 -6.43 9.79 -14.66
C LEU A 9 -5.21 9.89 -13.77
N LEU A 10 -4.77 11.11 -13.50
CA LEU A 10 -3.75 11.35 -12.50
C LEU A 10 -4.41 11.32 -11.13
N ALA A 11 -3.94 10.44 -10.23
CA ALA A 11 -4.42 10.38 -8.86
C ALA A 11 -4.44 11.78 -8.23
N GLY A 12 -5.55 12.09 -7.57
CA GLY A 12 -5.97 13.42 -7.18
C GLY A 12 -4.93 14.17 -6.35
N ALA A 13 -4.63 15.39 -6.78
CA ALA A 13 -3.90 16.42 -6.06
C ALA A 13 -3.61 17.57 -7.04
N THR A 14 -3.62 18.80 -6.55
CA THR A 14 -3.03 19.95 -7.26
C THR A 14 -1.53 19.70 -7.50
N PHE A 15 -0.92 20.40 -8.46
CA PHE A 15 0.53 20.26 -8.73
C PHE A 15 1.38 20.46 -7.46
N SER A 16 1.03 21.46 -6.64
CA SER A 16 1.70 21.75 -5.37
C SER A 16 1.64 20.58 -4.39
N GLU A 17 0.47 19.94 -4.26
CA GLU A 17 0.28 18.79 -3.38
C GLU A 17 1.09 17.57 -3.81
N ARG A 18 1.34 17.42 -5.12
CA ARG A 18 2.19 16.37 -5.68
C ARG A 18 3.66 16.63 -5.40
N LEU A 19 4.12 17.88 -5.56
CA LEU A 19 5.50 18.24 -5.26
C LEU A 19 5.82 17.99 -3.77
N ILE A 20 4.87 18.35 -2.89
CA ILE A 20 4.95 18.05 -1.46
C ILE A 20 5.04 16.53 -1.23
N ALA A 21 4.20 15.72 -1.87
CA ALA A 21 4.26 14.27 -1.76
C ALA A 21 5.60 13.68 -2.24
N CYS A 22 6.16 14.19 -3.35
CA CYS A 22 7.48 13.77 -3.84
C CYS A 22 8.60 14.05 -2.84
N LEU A 23 8.58 15.24 -2.21
CA LEU A 23 9.53 15.58 -1.15
C LEU A 23 9.37 14.65 0.06
N GLY A 24 8.13 14.39 0.47
CA GLY A 24 7.82 13.44 1.55
C GLY A 24 8.35 12.03 1.26
N ALA A 25 8.10 11.52 0.06
CA ALA A 25 8.59 10.21 -0.38
C ALA A 25 10.13 10.16 -0.42
N GLY A 26 10.79 11.19 -0.96
CA GLY A 26 12.24 11.27 -1.01
C GLY A 26 12.88 11.26 0.39
N VAL A 27 12.36 12.09 1.30
CA VAL A 27 12.81 12.13 2.70
C VAL A 27 12.51 10.80 3.41
N GLY A 28 11.31 10.25 3.24
CA GLY A 28 10.90 8.99 3.85
C GLY A 28 11.78 7.81 3.41
N ILE A 29 12.12 7.72 2.12
CA ILE A 29 13.05 6.72 1.59
C ILE A 29 14.47 6.95 2.14
N ALA A 30 14.96 8.18 2.18
CA ALA A 30 16.28 8.48 2.72
C ALA A 30 16.40 8.09 4.21
N LEU A 31 15.38 8.39 5.02
CA LEU A 31 15.31 7.99 6.42
C LEU A 31 15.23 6.46 6.57
N THR A 32 14.46 5.80 5.71
CA THR A 32 14.34 4.33 5.69
C THR A 32 15.67 3.66 5.36
N TYR A 33 16.39 4.19 4.36
CA TYR A 33 17.73 3.72 4.01
C TYR A 33 18.70 3.91 5.18
N LEU A 34 18.72 5.11 5.78
CA LEU A 34 19.59 5.41 6.93
C LEU A 34 19.31 4.46 8.11
N ALA A 35 18.04 4.25 8.46
CA ALA A 35 17.67 3.31 9.52
C ALA A 35 18.15 1.89 9.22
N GLY A 36 18.04 1.47 7.95
CA GLY A 36 18.60 0.21 7.47
C GLY A 36 20.11 0.11 7.67
N THR A 37 20.87 1.15 7.32
CA THR A 37 22.34 1.14 7.50
C THR A 37 22.79 1.04 8.95
N LEU A 38 21.96 1.51 9.89
CA LEU A 38 22.24 1.47 11.33
C LEU A 38 21.86 0.13 11.98
N ALA A 39 21.03 -0.68 11.32
CA ALA A 39 20.62 -1.97 11.83
C ALA A 39 21.70 -3.05 11.61
N PRO A 40 21.78 -4.10 12.44
CA PRO A 40 22.64 -5.23 12.18
C PRO A 40 22.04 -6.09 11.05
N HIS A 41 22.43 -5.83 9.80
CA HIS A 41 21.88 -6.48 8.60
C HIS A 41 22.91 -7.33 7.83
N GLY A 42 24.16 -7.39 8.29
CA GLY A 42 25.22 -8.16 7.65
C GLY A 42 25.47 -7.71 6.21
N THR A 43 25.26 -8.62 5.24
CA THR A 43 25.42 -8.37 3.80
C THR A 43 24.11 -8.04 3.08
N LEU A 44 22.99 -7.96 3.80
CA LEU A 44 21.70 -7.60 3.22
C LEU A 44 21.69 -6.13 2.76
N PRO A 45 20.85 -5.75 1.78
CA PRO A 45 20.71 -4.36 1.42
C PRO A 45 20.06 -3.56 2.56
N ALA A 46 20.52 -2.33 2.78
CA ALA A 46 19.95 -1.43 3.78
C ALA A 46 18.46 -1.09 3.52
N ILE A 47 18.04 -1.11 2.25
CA ILE A 47 16.64 -0.94 1.86
C ILE A 47 16.22 -1.98 0.84
N VAL A 48 14.99 -2.48 0.93
CA VAL A 48 14.42 -3.36 -0.11
C VAL A 48 13.65 -2.58 -1.17
N ALA A 49 13.72 -3.02 -2.42
CA ALA A 49 13.09 -2.36 -3.56
C ALA A 49 11.56 -2.10 -3.41
N PRO A 50 10.76 -2.98 -2.79
CA PRO A 50 9.33 -2.71 -2.53
C PRO A 50 9.02 -1.40 -1.80
N LEU A 51 9.96 -0.84 -1.05
CA LEU A 51 9.72 0.42 -0.33
C LEU A 51 9.52 1.60 -1.28
N GLY A 52 10.08 1.57 -2.49
CA GLY A 52 9.83 2.60 -3.49
C GLY A 52 8.33 2.72 -3.83
N ALA A 53 7.68 1.60 -4.13
CA ALA A 53 6.25 1.54 -4.39
C ALA A 53 5.42 1.82 -3.12
N SER A 54 5.89 1.36 -1.95
CA SER A 54 5.27 1.68 -0.66
C SER A 54 5.26 3.19 -0.41
N ALA A 55 6.34 3.91 -0.73
CA ALA A 55 6.44 5.34 -0.57
C ALA A 55 5.47 6.09 -1.50
N VAL A 56 5.27 5.62 -2.73
CA VAL A 56 4.23 6.18 -3.61
C VAL A 56 2.86 6.12 -2.94
N LEU A 57 2.50 4.97 -2.39
CA LEU A 57 1.21 4.81 -1.70
C LEU A 57 1.10 5.70 -0.46
N VAL A 58 2.09 5.61 0.44
CA VAL A 58 2.08 6.33 1.72
C VAL A 58 2.06 7.85 1.54
N PHE A 59 2.78 8.40 0.57
CA PHE A 59 2.95 9.85 0.44
C PHE A 59 2.03 10.49 -0.61
N ALA A 60 1.75 9.81 -1.73
CA ALA A 60 0.96 10.36 -2.83
C ALA A 60 -0.54 10.03 -2.71
N VAL A 61 -0.91 8.87 -2.17
CA VAL A 61 -2.31 8.43 -2.00
C VAL A 61 -2.60 7.94 -0.57
N PRO A 62 -2.36 8.77 0.46
CA PRO A 62 -2.44 8.37 1.86
C PRO A 62 -3.83 7.92 2.34
N ALA A 63 -4.88 8.24 1.58
CA ALA A 63 -6.26 7.82 1.86
C ALA A 63 -6.55 6.38 1.43
N SER A 64 -5.74 5.79 0.54
CA SER A 64 -5.96 4.41 0.08
C SER A 64 -5.92 3.45 1.28
N PRO A 65 -6.89 2.52 1.40
CA PRO A 65 -6.82 1.41 2.35
C PRO A 65 -5.50 0.64 2.24
N LEU A 66 -4.95 0.48 1.03
CA LEU A 66 -3.70 -0.24 0.77
C LEU A 66 -2.45 0.51 1.27
N ALA A 67 -2.55 1.82 1.54
CA ALA A 67 -1.48 2.66 2.05
C ALA A 67 -1.45 2.72 3.59
N GLN A 68 -2.44 2.15 4.28
CA GLN A 68 -2.54 2.23 5.75
C GLN A 68 -1.42 1.44 6.46
N PRO A 69 -1.09 1.77 7.72
CA PRO A 69 0.04 1.17 8.44
C PRO A 69 0.06 -0.36 8.45
N TRP A 70 -1.08 -1.02 8.69
CA TRP A 70 -1.14 -2.48 8.75
C TRP A 70 -0.87 -3.15 7.41
N PRO A 71 -1.53 -2.75 6.30
CA PRO A 71 -1.13 -3.15 4.95
C PRO A 71 0.35 -2.94 4.66
N VAL A 72 0.93 -1.77 4.95
CA VAL A 72 2.34 -1.51 4.64
C VAL A 72 3.28 -2.42 5.43
N ILE A 73 3.09 -2.53 6.75
CA ILE A 73 3.98 -3.31 7.63
C ILE A 73 3.71 -4.80 7.49
N GLY A 74 2.47 -5.22 7.70
CA GLY A 74 2.05 -6.62 7.61
C GLY A 74 2.20 -7.16 6.20
N GLY A 75 1.74 -6.42 5.19
CA GLY A 75 1.78 -6.87 3.79
C GLY A 75 3.20 -7.13 3.29
N ASN A 76 4.16 -6.23 3.55
CA ASN A 76 5.56 -6.48 3.17
C ASN A 76 6.19 -7.62 3.98
N THR A 77 6.04 -7.61 5.31
CA THR A 77 6.68 -8.58 6.21
C THR A 77 6.17 -9.99 5.98
N ILE A 78 4.85 -10.17 5.96
CA ILE A 78 4.21 -11.47 5.74
C ILE A 78 4.52 -12.00 4.35
N SER A 79 4.50 -11.14 3.33
CA SER A 79 4.86 -11.57 1.98
C SER A 79 6.31 -12.05 1.88
N ALA A 80 7.24 -11.36 2.54
CA ALA A 80 8.63 -11.83 2.60
C ALA A 80 8.73 -13.21 3.29
N LEU A 81 8.05 -13.42 4.42
CA LEU A 81 7.99 -14.71 5.11
C LEU A 81 7.44 -15.83 4.22
N VAL A 82 6.33 -15.55 3.51
CA VAL A 82 5.72 -16.48 2.55
C VAL A 82 6.69 -16.79 1.42
N GLY A 83 7.35 -15.79 0.84
CA GLY A 83 8.33 -15.98 -0.23
C GLY A 83 9.52 -16.84 0.20
N ILE A 84 10.04 -16.63 1.41
CA ILE A 84 11.11 -17.46 1.99
C ILE A 84 10.63 -18.90 2.20
N ALA A 85 9.41 -19.10 2.69
CA ALA A 85 8.84 -20.43 2.89
C ALA A 85 8.70 -21.17 1.55
N VAL A 86 8.17 -20.50 0.52
CA VAL A 86 8.03 -21.08 -0.82
C VAL A 86 9.39 -21.39 -1.43
N TRP A 87 10.37 -20.49 -1.32
CA TRP A 87 11.74 -20.73 -1.79
C TRP A 87 12.36 -21.99 -1.18
N ARG A 88 12.14 -22.24 0.12
CA ARG A 88 12.69 -23.42 0.80
C ARG A 88 12.02 -24.74 0.37
N LEU A 89 10.80 -24.68 -0.17
CA LEU A 89 10.02 -25.86 -0.54
C LEU A 89 10.15 -26.25 -2.01
N LEU A 90 10.56 -25.32 -2.88
CA LEU A 90 10.55 -25.51 -4.32
C LEU A 90 11.94 -25.30 -4.93
N PRO A 91 12.45 -26.28 -5.69
CA PRO A 91 13.79 -26.20 -6.27
C PRO A 91 13.87 -25.32 -7.53
N ASP A 92 12.77 -25.15 -8.27
CA ASP A 92 12.72 -24.33 -9.49
C ASP A 92 12.37 -22.86 -9.15
N PRO A 93 13.29 -21.90 -9.36
CA PRO A 93 13.05 -20.50 -9.06
C PRO A 93 11.88 -19.88 -9.85
N ALA A 94 11.62 -20.36 -11.08
CA ALA A 94 10.55 -19.80 -11.91
C ALA A 94 9.16 -20.13 -11.33
N VAL A 95 8.95 -21.39 -10.95
CA VAL A 95 7.72 -21.84 -10.30
C VAL A 95 7.61 -21.25 -8.89
N ALA A 96 8.72 -21.20 -8.13
CA ALA A 96 8.75 -20.61 -6.80
C ALA A 96 8.35 -19.13 -6.82
N ALA A 97 8.81 -18.35 -7.80
CA ALA A 97 8.49 -16.94 -7.92
C ALA A 97 6.98 -16.70 -8.10
N GLY A 98 6.35 -17.43 -9.03
CA GLY A 98 4.90 -17.32 -9.27
C GLY A 98 4.09 -17.74 -8.04
N LEU A 99 4.43 -18.87 -7.43
CA LEU A 99 3.72 -19.38 -6.25
C LEU A 99 3.93 -18.50 -5.01
N ALA A 100 5.12 -17.92 -4.83
CA ALA A 100 5.40 -17.00 -3.73
C ALA A 100 4.50 -15.77 -3.80
N VAL A 101 4.38 -15.15 -4.98
CA VAL A 101 3.53 -13.97 -5.16
C VAL A 101 2.05 -14.34 -4.99
N ALA A 102 1.59 -15.44 -5.61
CA ALA A 102 0.20 -15.89 -5.49
C ALA A 102 -0.18 -16.21 -4.03
N ALA A 103 0.66 -16.94 -3.32
CA ALA A 103 0.45 -17.26 -1.90
C ALA A 103 0.50 -15.99 -1.04
N ALA A 104 1.42 -15.06 -1.32
CA ALA A 104 1.49 -13.80 -0.59
C ALA A 104 0.22 -12.96 -0.76
N ILE A 105 -0.33 -12.86 -1.98
CA ILE A 105 -1.61 -12.17 -2.24
C ILE A 105 -2.74 -12.81 -1.43
N LEU A 106 -2.83 -14.15 -1.42
CA LEU A 106 -3.84 -14.87 -0.65
C LEU A 106 -3.70 -14.60 0.85
N VAL A 107 -2.50 -14.78 1.41
CA VAL A 107 -2.26 -14.59 2.84
C VAL A 107 -2.50 -13.14 3.26
N MET A 108 -2.06 -12.15 2.47
CA MET A 108 -2.34 -10.75 2.76
C MET A 108 -3.84 -10.44 2.74
N SER A 109 -4.59 -11.03 1.80
CA SER A 109 -6.04 -10.88 1.71
C SER A 109 -6.72 -11.44 2.96
N LEU A 110 -6.33 -12.65 3.38
CA LEU A 110 -6.86 -13.30 4.58
C LEU A 110 -6.56 -12.51 5.86
N LEU A 111 -5.36 -11.93 5.95
CA LEU A 111 -4.92 -11.13 7.11
C LEU A 111 -5.29 -9.65 7.01
N ARG A 112 -6.05 -9.26 5.97
CA ARG A 112 -6.52 -7.88 5.73
C ARG A 112 -5.38 -6.87 5.69
N CYS A 113 -4.23 -7.28 5.16
CA CYS A 113 -3.04 -6.45 4.98
C CYS A 113 -2.59 -6.41 3.53
N LEU A 114 -3.54 -6.47 2.58
CA LEU A 114 -3.24 -6.41 1.15
C LEU A 114 -2.48 -5.13 0.82
N HIS A 115 -1.24 -5.30 0.38
CA HIS A 115 -0.35 -4.21 0.02
C HIS A 115 0.44 -4.64 -1.21
N PRO A 116 0.15 -4.07 -2.40
CA PRO A 116 0.77 -4.52 -3.65
C PRO A 116 2.30 -4.61 -3.63
N PRO A 117 3.04 -3.69 -2.97
CA PRO A 117 4.50 -3.85 -2.79
C PRO A 117 4.92 -5.14 -2.08
N GLY A 118 4.06 -5.72 -1.23
CA GLY A 118 4.29 -7.01 -0.60
C GLY A 118 4.49 -8.14 -1.61
N GLY A 119 3.79 -8.12 -2.76
CA GLY A 119 4.05 -9.08 -3.84
C GLY A 119 5.50 -9.03 -4.32
N ALA A 120 6.08 -7.83 -4.45
CA ALA A 120 7.49 -7.66 -4.79
C ALA A 120 8.42 -8.10 -3.64
N ALA A 121 8.01 -7.99 -2.37
CA ALA A 121 8.76 -8.52 -1.23
C ALA A 121 8.83 -10.06 -1.25
N ALA A 122 7.70 -10.72 -1.54
CA ALA A 122 7.65 -12.18 -1.74
C ALA A 122 8.54 -12.63 -2.91
N LEU A 123 8.45 -11.92 -4.04
CA LEU A 123 9.29 -12.20 -5.21
C LEU A 123 10.78 -12.02 -4.88
N THR A 124 11.15 -10.95 -4.16
CA THR A 124 12.53 -10.67 -3.75
C THR A 124 13.08 -11.79 -2.86
N ALA A 125 12.28 -12.37 -1.99
CA ALA A 125 12.71 -13.52 -1.18
C ALA A 125 13.10 -14.74 -2.04
N VAL A 126 12.48 -14.91 -3.21
CA VAL A 126 12.81 -15.98 -4.15
C VAL A 126 14.03 -15.63 -5.00
N ILE A 127 14.09 -14.43 -5.57
CA ILE A 127 15.12 -14.05 -6.55
C ILE A 127 16.32 -13.28 -5.96
N GLY A 128 16.33 -13.05 -4.65
CA GLY A 128 17.29 -12.17 -3.96
C GLY A 128 18.72 -12.72 -3.81
N GLY A 129 18.98 -13.93 -4.31
CA GLY A 129 20.31 -14.55 -4.31
C GLY A 129 20.83 -14.94 -2.93
N ALA A 130 22.12 -15.27 -2.87
CA ALA A 130 22.73 -15.92 -1.70
C ALA A 130 22.62 -15.11 -0.39
N ALA A 131 22.68 -13.78 -0.44
CA ALA A 131 22.55 -12.94 0.76
C ALA A 131 21.15 -13.04 1.38
N VAL A 132 20.10 -12.94 0.56
CA VAL A 132 18.70 -13.05 1.01
C VAL A 132 18.39 -14.47 1.46
N HIS A 133 18.81 -15.48 0.69
CA HIS A 133 18.57 -16.88 1.02
C HIS A 133 19.32 -17.32 2.29
N GLY A 134 20.55 -16.84 2.47
CA GLY A 134 21.37 -17.10 3.65
C GLY A 134 20.81 -16.46 4.92
N ALA A 135 20.24 -15.26 4.83
CA ALA A 135 19.55 -14.62 5.94
C ALA A 135 18.24 -15.35 6.32
N GLY A 136 17.59 -16.01 5.35
CA GLY A 136 16.36 -16.75 5.61
C GLY A 136 15.27 -15.85 6.21
N PHE A 137 14.66 -16.28 7.31
CA PHE A 137 13.58 -15.51 7.97
C PHE A 137 14.04 -14.15 8.51
N ASP A 138 15.32 -13.97 8.77
CA ASP A 138 15.84 -12.67 9.22
C ASP A 138 15.63 -11.61 8.14
N PHE A 139 15.67 -11.94 6.84
CA PHE A 139 15.38 -10.99 5.76
C PHE A 139 14.01 -10.32 5.92
N ALA A 140 12.99 -11.06 6.37
CA ALA A 140 11.66 -10.52 6.58
C ALA A 140 11.58 -9.55 7.76
N LEU A 141 12.42 -9.72 8.78
CA LEU A 141 12.47 -8.83 9.95
C LEU A 141 13.41 -7.65 9.71
N VAL A 142 14.61 -7.95 9.22
CA VAL A 142 15.69 -7.04 8.86
C VAL A 142 16.23 -7.46 7.49
N PRO A 143 16.00 -6.68 6.42
CA PRO A 143 15.55 -5.28 6.42
C PRO A 143 14.04 -5.04 6.30
N VAL A 144 13.22 -6.01 5.87
CA VAL A 144 11.86 -5.73 5.35
C VAL A 144 10.96 -5.05 6.38
N ALA A 145 10.71 -5.67 7.53
CA ALA A 145 9.83 -5.10 8.56
C ALA A 145 10.36 -3.78 9.11
N LEU A 146 11.68 -3.69 9.37
CA LEU A 146 12.33 -2.46 9.81
C LEU A 146 12.10 -1.32 8.82
N ASN A 147 12.29 -1.59 7.53
CA ASN A 147 12.08 -0.59 6.49
C ASN A 147 10.61 -0.15 6.44
N SER A 148 9.67 -1.08 6.47
CA SER A 148 8.23 -0.76 6.43
C SER A 148 7.79 0.06 7.63
N VAL A 149 8.25 -0.29 8.84
CA VAL A 149 7.97 0.49 10.06
C VAL A 149 8.54 1.89 9.95
N THR A 150 9.80 2.02 9.51
CA THR A 150 10.47 3.32 9.37
C THR A 150 9.73 4.21 8.37
N LEU A 151 9.33 3.65 7.22
CA LEU A 151 8.58 4.38 6.21
C LEU A 151 7.22 4.85 6.72
N VAL A 152 6.49 3.98 7.44
CA VAL A 152 5.21 4.35 8.07
C VAL A 152 5.40 5.46 9.10
N VAL A 153 6.42 5.37 9.96
CA VAL A 153 6.72 6.42 10.96
C VAL A 153 7.07 7.74 10.26
N ALA A 154 7.87 7.71 9.20
CA ALA A 154 8.16 8.88 8.39
C ALA A 154 6.89 9.46 7.75
N GLY A 155 6.01 8.62 7.23
CA GLY A 155 4.71 9.00 6.69
C GLY A 155 3.81 9.68 7.73
N LEU A 156 3.72 9.10 8.93
CA LEU A 156 2.98 9.68 10.06
C LEU A 156 3.50 11.08 10.41
N ALA A 157 4.82 11.23 10.53
CA ALA A 157 5.44 12.52 10.83
C ALA A 157 5.19 13.55 9.71
N PHE A 158 5.40 13.16 8.46
CA PHE A 158 5.23 14.02 7.30
C PHE A 158 3.79 14.53 7.14
N HIS A 159 2.81 13.63 7.22
CA HIS A 159 1.40 14.00 7.06
C HIS A 159 0.90 14.83 8.24
N ARG A 160 1.40 14.57 9.46
CA ARG A 160 1.13 15.44 10.61
C ARG A 160 1.68 16.86 10.40
N LEU A 161 2.89 17.01 9.88
CA LEU A 161 3.51 18.32 9.60
C LEU A 161 2.80 19.07 8.46
N THR A 162 2.32 18.35 7.45
CA THR A 162 1.59 18.91 6.31
C THR A 162 0.08 19.03 6.55
N ARG A 163 -0.38 18.76 7.79
CA ARG A 163 -1.80 18.78 8.21
C ARG A 163 -2.72 17.90 7.36
N ARG A 164 -2.19 16.79 6.86
CA ARG A 164 -2.92 15.76 6.12
C ARG A 164 -3.33 14.60 7.05
N SER A 165 -4.37 13.87 6.65
CA SER A 165 -4.88 12.72 7.39
C SER A 165 -4.07 11.47 7.03
N TYR A 166 -3.17 11.04 7.92
CA TYR A 166 -2.52 9.73 7.87
C TYR A 166 -2.18 9.26 9.29
N PRO A 167 -2.63 8.07 9.75
CA PRO A 167 -3.46 7.13 9.01
C PRO A 167 -4.82 7.75 8.68
N HIS A 168 -5.38 7.37 7.54
CA HIS A 168 -6.62 7.95 7.10
C HIS A 168 -7.74 7.54 8.05
N ARG A 169 -8.48 8.54 8.52
CA ARG A 169 -9.69 8.36 9.32
C ARG A 169 -10.85 8.89 8.50
N PRO A 170 -11.78 8.04 8.05
CA PRO A 170 -12.95 8.52 7.35
C PRO A 170 -13.76 9.43 8.27
N VAL A 171 -14.26 10.53 7.72
CA VAL A 171 -15.14 11.46 8.43
C VAL A 171 -16.57 10.94 8.27
N PRO A 172 -17.37 10.83 9.34
CA PRO A 172 -18.75 10.39 9.19
C PRO A 172 -19.51 11.25 8.17
N ALA A 173 -20.17 10.62 7.21
CA ALA A 173 -20.98 11.32 6.23
C ALA A 173 -22.14 12.04 6.95
N PRO A 174 -22.48 13.29 6.55
CA PRO A 174 -23.71 13.92 7.02
C PRO A 174 -24.91 13.07 6.58
N LYS A 175 -25.97 13.01 7.41
CA LYS A 175 -27.19 12.26 7.09
C LYS A 175 -27.70 12.69 5.70
N SER A 176 -27.74 11.76 4.75
CA SER A 176 -28.22 12.02 3.39
C SER A 176 -29.67 12.49 3.44
N ALA A 177 -29.95 13.60 2.76
CA ALA A 177 -31.31 14.11 2.60
C ALA A 177 -32.05 13.46 1.41
N SER A 178 -31.37 12.63 0.60
CA SER A 178 -31.86 12.22 -0.73
C SER A 178 -32.45 10.81 -0.78
N GLY A 179 -32.71 10.17 0.36
CA GLY A 179 -33.39 8.87 0.41
C GLY A 179 -32.56 7.66 -0.04
N ILE A 180 -31.29 7.82 -0.45
CA ILE A 180 -30.39 6.68 -0.69
C ILE A 180 -29.93 6.15 0.66
N LEU A 181 -30.24 4.88 0.93
CA LEU A 181 -29.85 4.18 2.15
C LEU A 181 -28.46 3.56 1.97
N PRO A 182 -27.69 3.36 3.05
CA PRO A 182 -26.44 2.62 3.00
C PRO A 182 -26.59 1.25 2.32
N THR A 183 -27.70 0.55 2.56
CA THR A 183 -28.02 -0.74 1.95
C THR A 183 -28.15 -0.71 0.43
N ASP A 184 -28.55 0.43 -0.14
CA ASP A 184 -28.66 0.57 -1.60
C ASP A 184 -27.26 0.63 -2.23
N ILE A 185 -26.30 1.25 -1.52
CA ILE A 185 -24.89 1.28 -1.91
C ILE A 185 -24.28 -0.12 -1.83
N ASP A 186 -24.58 -0.87 -0.76
CA ASP A 186 -24.14 -2.26 -0.62
C ASP A 186 -24.63 -3.12 -1.78
N ALA A 187 -25.93 -3.06 -2.09
CA ALA A 187 -26.52 -3.80 -3.20
C ALA A 187 -25.88 -3.43 -4.55
N ALA A 188 -25.63 -2.14 -4.79
CA ALA A 188 -24.95 -1.68 -6.00
C ALA A 188 -23.51 -2.20 -6.09
N LEU A 189 -22.75 -2.17 -4.98
CA LEU A 189 -21.39 -2.70 -4.94
C LEU A 189 -21.37 -4.22 -5.18
N GLU A 190 -22.33 -4.95 -4.63
CA GLU A 190 -22.49 -6.39 -4.87
C GLU A 190 -22.82 -6.70 -6.33
N GLU A 191 -23.72 -5.93 -6.96
CA GLU A 191 -24.10 -6.09 -8.37
C GLU A 191 -22.94 -5.78 -9.32
N MET A 192 -22.14 -4.76 -9.01
CA MET A 192 -21.01 -4.38 -9.86
C MET A 192 -19.88 -5.43 -9.88
N HIS A 193 -19.81 -6.32 -8.88
CA HIS A 193 -18.77 -7.36 -8.75
C HIS A 193 -17.32 -6.82 -8.89
N GLU A 194 -17.12 -5.53 -8.64
CA GLU A 194 -15.83 -4.84 -8.75
C GLU A 194 -15.34 -4.39 -7.36
N SER A 195 -14.03 -4.48 -7.15
CA SER A 195 -13.38 -3.96 -5.94
C SER A 195 -12.88 -2.54 -6.18
N PHE A 196 -13.42 -1.56 -5.44
CA PHE A 196 -12.91 -0.19 -5.46
C PHE A 196 -11.84 -0.01 -4.38
N ASP A 197 -10.75 0.70 -4.71
CA ASP A 197 -9.74 1.14 -3.75
C ASP A 197 -10.19 2.42 -3.02
N ILE A 198 -11.38 2.35 -2.39
CA ILE A 198 -11.96 3.42 -1.57
C ILE A 198 -12.62 2.81 -0.34
N ALA A 199 -12.42 3.40 0.83
CA ALA A 199 -13.13 2.97 2.02
C ALA A 199 -14.63 3.25 1.86
N ARG A 200 -15.47 2.38 2.42
CA ARG A 200 -16.93 2.52 2.37
C ARG A 200 -17.38 3.89 2.88
N GLU A 201 -16.81 4.33 3.98
CA GLU A 201 -17.18 5.58 4.63
C GLU A 201 -16.76 6.82 3.81
N ASP A 202 -15.71 6.71 2.99
CA ASP A 202 -15.33 7.77 2.05
C ASP A 202 -16.24 7.80 0.82
N LEU A 203 -16.72 6.63 0.39
CA LEU A 203 -17.73 6.53 -0.66
C LEU A 203 -19.06 7.18 -0.20
N ASP A 204 -19.49 6.89 1.02
CA ASP A 204 -20.68 7.50 1.62
C ASP A 204 -20.54 9.04 1.70
N GLN A 205 -19.37 9.54 2.11
CA GLN A 205 -19.08 10.98 2.11
C GLN A 205 -19.12 11.60 0.71
N LEU A 206 -18.54 10.93 -0.29
CA LEU A 206 -18.50 11.40 -1.66
C LEU A 206 -19.93 11.55 -2.21
N ILE A 207 -20.77 10.55 -1.97
CA ILE A 207 -22.19 10.56 -2.36
C ILE A 207 -22.94 11.69 -1.65
N ALA A 208 -22.77 11.83 -0.34
CA ALA A 208 -23.42 12.89 0.43
C ALA A 208 -23.03 14.30 -0.06
N ARG A 209 -21.75 14.53 -0.41
CA ARG A 209 -21.29 15.81 -0.97
C ARG A 209 -21.83 16.04 -2.38
N ALA A 210 -21.84 15.02 -3.23
CA ALA A 210 -22.39 15.11 -4.58
C ALA A 210 -23.88 15.48 -4.55
N GLN A 211 -24.65 14.91 -3.62
CA GLN A 211 -26.06 15.25 -3.40
C GLN A 211 -26.24 16.69 -2.90
N ALA A 212 -25.41 17.15 -1.96
CA ALA A 212 -25.46 18.52 -1.46
C ALA A 212 -25.22 19.54 -2.60
N HIS A 213 -24.25 19.27 -3.48
CA HIS A 213 -24.03 20.07 -4.68
C HIS A 213 -25.20 19.98 -5.67
N ALA A 214 -25.80 18.80 -5.83
CA ALA A 214 -26.95 18.62 -6.71
C ALA A 214 -28.17 19.42 -6.26
N ALA A 215 -28.43 19.50 -4.94
CA ALA A 215 -29.53 20.27 -4.36
C ALA A 215 -29.34 21.80 -4.45
N GLN A 216 -28.12 22.26 -4.73
CA GLN A 216 -27.78 23.69 -4.88
C GLN A 216 -27.83 24.18 -6.34
N ARG A 217 -28.07 23.28 -7.31
CA ARG A 217 -28.11 23.61 -8.75
C ARG A 217 -29.49 24.08 -9.20
#